data_AF-A0ABD0JV39-F1
#
_entry.id   AF-A0ABD0JV39-F1
#
_cell.length_a   1.000
_cell.length_b   1.000
_cell.length_c   1.000
_cell.angle_alpha   90.00
_cell.angle_beta   90.00
_cell.angle_gamma   90.00
#
_symmetry.space_group_name_H-M   'P 1'
#
loop_
_entity.id
_entity.type
_entity.pdbx_description
1 polymer ?
#
loop_
_entity_poly.entity_id
_entity_poly.type
_entity_poly.pdbx_seq_one_letter_code
_entity_poly.pdbx_strand_id
1 'polypeptide(L)'
;MAMEHVVQVMKDHIKVMGQQKTKGVVLKKTGALAGIAQVCEQFSSQTGVIVRASGHSHPSALPDEQLLIDTLRRVKPFQHNPSRVISSMPRLTNSPVCKLKKEDLKTWITAKQLSFMSELGN
;
A
#
# COMPACT_ATOMS: atom_id res chain seq x y z
N MET A 1 -17.20 -4.00 33.12
CA MET A 1 -16.70 -4.05 31.73
C MET A 1 -17.11 -2.84 30.87
N ALA A 2 -18.36 -2.34 30.89
CA ALA A 2 -18.75 -1.20 30.03
C ALA A 2 -17.98 0.11 30.32
N MET A 3 -17.76 0.45 31.59
CA MET A 3 -17.06 1.67 32.00
C MET A 3 -15.58 1.68 31.60
N GLU A 4 -14.89 0.54 31.72
CA GLU A 4 -13.47 0.41 31.37
C GLU A 4 -13.24 0.59 29.87
N HIS A 5 -14.14 0.04 29.05
CA HIS A 5 -14.12 0.21 27.60
C HIS A 5 -14.29 1.67 27.18
N VAL A 6 -15.25 2.38 27.79
CA VAL A 6 -15.48 3.81 27.53
C VAL A 6 -14.25 4.64 27.91
N VAL A 7 -13.63 4.34 29.06
CA VAL A 7 -12.41 5.01 29.51
C VAL A 7 -11.24 4.75 28.54
N GLN A 8 -11.12 3.53 28.01
CA GLN A 8 -10.05 3.19 27.06
C GLN A 8 -10.20 3.93 25.73
N VAL A 9 -11.41 3.92 25.14
CA VAL A 9 -11.72 4.65 23.90
C VAL A 9 -11.45 6.15 24.06
N MET A 10 -11.81 6.72 25.20
CA MET A 10 -11.57 8.13 25.50
C MET A 10 -10.08 8.45 25.61
N LYS A 11 -9.28 7.58 26.25
CA LYS A 11 -7.82 7.71 26.33
C LYS A 11 -7.18 7.67 24.95
N ASP A 12 -7.59 6.74 24.09
CA ASP A 12 -7.05 6.62 22.73
C ASP A 12 -7.37 7.87 21.91
N HIS A 13 -8.59 8.42 22.04
CA HIS A 13 -8.97 9.65 21.36
C HIS A 13 -8.16 10.87 21.85
N ILE A 14 -7.86 10.97 23.15
CA ILE A 14 -7.00 12.01 23.74
C ILE A 14 -5.54 11.85 23.31
N LYS A 15 -5.07 10.61 23.10
CA LYS A 15 -3.70 10.34 22.64
C LYS A 15 -3.46 10.88 21.23
N VAL A 16 -4.45 10.77 20.33
CA VAL A 16 -4.39 11.30 18.96
C VAL A 16 -4.31 12.84 18.93
N MET A 17 -4.77 13.54 19.97
CA MET A 17 -4.71 15.02 20.04
C MET A 17 -3.27 15.58 20.21
N GLY A 18 -2.28 14.75 20.48
CA GLY A 18 -0.87 15.17 20.57
C GLY A 18 -0.65 16.24 21.65
N GLN A 19 0.01 17.35 21.29
CA GLN A 19 0.32 18.45 22.22
C GLN A 19 -0.83 19.46 22.39
N GLN A 20 -1.87 19.42 21.55
CA GLN A 20 -2.97 20.39 21.56
C GLN A 20 -4.10 19.98 22.53
N LYS A 21 -3.76 19.84 23.82
CA LYS A 21 -4.69 19.37 24.87
C LYS A 21 -5.23 20.52 25.72
N THR A 22 -5.88 21.50 25.10
CA THR A 22 -6.61 22.53 25.85
C THR A 22 -7.92 21.95 26.41
N LYS A 23 -8.34 22.37 27.61
CA LYS A 23 -9.58 21.89 28.26
C LYS A 23 -10.80 21.93 27.32
N GLY A 24 -10.95 23.02 26.56
CA GLY A 24 -12.06 23.18 25.61
C GLY A 24 -12.01 22.22 24.42
N VAL A 25 -10.82 21.82 23.96
CA VAL A 25 -10.67 20.86 22.86
C VAL A 25 -10.98 19.45 23.36
N VAL A 26 -10.49 19.10 24.55
CA VAL A 26 -10.77 17.79 25.17
C VAL A 26 -12.27 17.62 25.37
N LEU A 27 -12.96 18.58 26.01
CA LEU A 27 -14.40 18.53 26.25
C LEU A 27 -15.21 18.37 24.96
N LYS A 28 -14.89 19.13 23.91
CA LYS A 28 -15.58 19.05 22.61
C LYS A 28 -15.40 17.68 21.97
N LYS A 29 -14.18 17.15 21.98
CA LYS A 29 -13.86 15.86 21.37
C LYS A 29 -14.44 14.69 22.16
N THR A 30 -14.40 14.75 23.48
CA THR A 30 -14.94 13.68 24.32
C THR A 30 -16.46 13.68 24.34
N GLY A 31 -17.11 14.85 24.27
CA GLY A 31 -18.56 14.95 24.14
C GLY A 31 -19.10 14.39 22.81
N ALA A 32 -18.30 14.44 21.75
CA ALA A 32 -18.67 13.88 20.45
C ALA A 32 -18.55 12.34 20.37
N LEU A 33 -17.90 11.68 21.33
CA LEU A 33 -17.66 10.22 21.29
C LEU A 33 -18.95 9.40 21.23
N ALA A 34 -19.99 9.82 21.95
CA ALA A 34 -21.28 9.13 21.94
C ALA A 34 -21.94 9.16 20.54
N GLY A 35 -21.88 10.32 19.87
CA GLY A 35 -22.40 10.47 18.50
C GLY A 35 -21.57 9.68 17.48
N ILE A 36 -20.24 9.68 17.63
CA ILE A 36 -19.35 8.87 16.77
C ILE A 36 -19.67 7.38 16.93
N ALA A 37 -19.86 6.89 18.16
CA ALA A 37 -20.22 5.50 18.42
C ALA A 37 -21.54 5.10 17.74
N GLN A 38 -22.56 5.97 17.84
CA GLN A 38 -23.85 5.74 17.20
C GLN A 38 -23.76 5.71 15.67
N VAL A 39 -22.97 6.61 15.07
CA VAL A 39 -22.74 6.63 13.61
C VAL A 39 -22.00 5.36 13.16
N CYS A 40 -20.99 4.92 13.92
CA CYS A 40 -20.27 3.69 13.63
C CYS A 40 -21.19 2.46 13.70
N GLU A 41 -22.03 2.36 14.72
CA GLU A 41 -22.98 1.25 14.86
C GLU A 41 -24.01 1.21 13.72
N GLN A 42 -24.60 2.37 13.38
CA GLN A 42 -25.52 2.48 12.25
C GLN A 42 -24.84 2.16 10.92
N PHE A 43 -23.63 2.64 10.70
CA PHE A 43 -22.85 2.34 9.50
C PHE A 43 -22.57 0.84 9.37
N SER A 44 -22.12 0.19 10.45
CA SER A 44 -21.88 -1.25 10.47
C SER A 44 -23.16 -2.06 10.23
N SER A 45 -24.28 -1.64 10.82
CA SER A 45 -25.59 -2.26 10.64
C SER A 45 -26.08 -2.17 9.18
N GLN A 46 -25.96 -1.00 8.55
CA GLN A 46 -26.43 -0.78 7.17
C GLN A 46 -25.53 -1.42 6.10
N THR A 47 -24.22 -1.49 6.36
CA THR A 47 -23.24 -1.96 5.37
C THR A 47 -22.90 -3.44 5.50
N GLY A 48 -23.31 -4.10 6.59
CA GLY A 48 -22.95 -5.49 6.89
C GLY A 48 -21.45 -5.71 7.07
N VAL A 49 -20.67 -4.62 7.26
CA VAL A 49 -19.22 -4.70 7.42
C VAL A 49 -18.90 -5.15 8.85
N ILE A 50 -18.78 -6.47 9.01
CA ILE A 50 -18.19 -7.10 10.19
C ILE A 50 -16.71 -6.72 10.19
N VAL A 51 -16.30 -5.91 11.18
CA VAL A 51 -14.93 -5.53 11.58
C VAL A 51 -13.85 -5.88 10.55
N ARG A 52 -13.44 -4.91 9.73
CA ARG A 52 -12.33 -5.10 8.79
C ARG A 52 -10.98 -5.03 9.51
N ALA A 53 -10.20 -6.08 9.28
CA ALA A 53 -8.79 -6.27 9.59
C ALA A 53 -8.44 -6.31 11.08
N SER A 54 -8.25 -7.53 11.60
CA SER A 54 -7.25 -7.75 12.64
C SER A 54 -5.92 -7.23 12.08
N GLY A 55 -5.35 -6.19 12.69
CA GLY A 55 -3.97 -5.83 12.40
C GLY A 55 -3.11 -7.08 12.59
N HIS A 56 -2.30 -7.44 11.61
CA HIS A 56 -1.36 -8.55 11.74
C HIS A 56 -0.48 -8.28 12.97
N SER A 57 -0.78 -8.96 14.08
CA SER A 57 -0.06 -8.84 15.34
C SER A 57 1.30 -9.52 15.29
N HIS A 58 1.54 -10.29 14.23
CA HIS A 58 2.80 -10.94 13.93
C HIS A 58 3.17 -10.72 12.47
N PRO A 59 4.45 -10.44 12.16
CA PRO A 59 4.96 -10.64 10.82
C PRO A 59 4.86 -12.13 10.50
N SER A 60 3.80 -12.53 9.80
CA SER A 60 3.71 -13.83 9.14
C SER A 60 4.72 -13.82 7.99
N ALA A 61 5.98 -14.04 8.32
CA ALA A 61 7.08 -13.94 7.36
C ALA A 61 7.66 -15.33 7.12
N LEU A 62 8.24 -15.96 8.14
CA LEU A 62 9.06 -17.17 7.93
C LEU A 62 8.34 -18.40 7.36
N PRO A 63 7.19 -18.87 7.92
CA PRO A 63 6.54 -20.08 7.40
C PRO A 63 5.97 -19.89 5.99
N ASP A 64 5.38 -18.73 5.74
CA ASP A 64 4.78 -18.40 4.44
C ASP A 64 5.87 -18.18 3.38
N GLU A 65 6.98 -17.55 3.75
CA GLU A 65 8.16 -17.40 2.88
C GLU A 65 8.78 -18.75 2.55
N GLN A 66 8.94 -19.65 3.53
CA GLN A 66 9.46 -21.01 3.30
C GLN A 66 8.55 -21.80 2.35
N LEU A 67 7.24 -21.75 2.57
CA LEU A 67 6.26 -22.39 1.69
C LEU A 67 6.35 -21.86 0.25
N LEU A 68 6.51 -20.54 0.10
CA LEU A 68 6.66 -19.88 -1.19
C LEU A 68 7.97 -20.31 -1.87
N ILE A 69 9.08 -20.35 -1.15
CA ILE A 69 10.38 -20.81 -1.66
C ILE A 69 10.31 -22.26 -2.12
N ASP A 70 9.75 -23.16 -1.32
CA ASP A 70 9.63 -24.57 -1.66
C ASP A 70 8.72 -24.79 -2.88
N THR A 71 7.62 -24.03 -2.95
CA THR A 71 6.74 -24.04 -4.11
C THR A 71 7.45 -23.56 -5.38
N LEU A 72 8.19 -22.44 -5.30
CA LEU A 72 8.97 -21.92 -6.43
C LEU A 72 10.06 -22.89 -6.88
N ARG A 73 10.73 -23.57 -5.94
CA ARG A 73 11.74 -24.61 -6.23
C ARG A 73 11.15 -25.82 -6.93
N ARG A 74 9.92 -26.20 -6.60
CA ARG A 74 9.21 -27.31 -7.21
C ARG A 74 8.69 -26.97 -8.61
N VAL A 75 8.00 -25.84 -8.76
CA VAL A 75 7.35 -25.44 -10.01
C VAL A 75 8.35 -24.90 -11.04
N LYS A 76 9.49 -24.36 -10.58
CA LYS A 76 10.55 -23.75 -11.40
C LYS A 76 9.97 -22.84 -12.51
N PRO A 77 9.12 -21.85 -12.17
CA PRO A 77 8.33 -21.11 -13.14
C PRO A 77 9.17 -20.29 -14.13
N PHE A 78 10.43 -20.00 -13.78
CA PHE A 78 11.37 -19.24 -14.61
C PHE A 78 12.23 -20.12 -15.53
N GLN A 79 12.03 -21.45 -15.51
CA GLN A 79 12.66 -22.31 -16.51
C GLN A 79 12.04 -22.05 -17.87
N HIS A 80 12.91 -21.75 -18.84
CA HIS A 80 12.49 -21.55 -20.22
C HIS A 80 11.90 -22.85 -20.77
N ASN A 81 10.60 -22.83 -21.07
CA ASN A 81 9.91 -23.93 -21.72
C ASN A 81 9.44 -23.46 -23.11
N PRO A 82 10.03 -23.97 -24.20
CA PRO A 82 9.73 -23.52 -25.55
C PRO A 82 8.27 -23.81 -25.97
N SER A 83 7.58 -24.71 -25.27
CA SER A 83 6.18 -25.08 -25.51
C SER A 83 5.19 -24.22 -24.70
N ARG A 84 5.67 -23.40 -23.76
CA ARG A 84 4.83 -22.53 -22.92
C ARG A 84 4.65 -21.16 -23.57
N VAL A 85 3.73 -21.07 -24.52
CA VAL A 85 3.36 -19.81 -25.20
C VAL A 85 1.91 -19.46 -24.85
N ILE A 86 1.65 -18.22 -24.46
CA ILE A 86 0.29 -17.73 -24.20
C ILE A 86 -0.38 -17.50 -25.55
N SER A 87 -1.60 -18.05 -25.76
CA SER A 87 -2.31 -17.92 -27.04
C SER A 87 -2.57 -16.48 -27.48
N SER A 88 -2.66 -15.54 -26.53
CA SER A 88 -2.85 -14.11 -26.79
C SER A 88 -1.55 -13.37 -27.12
N MET A 89 -0.39 -14.02 -27.00
CA MET A 89 0.92 -13.41 -27.19
C MET A 89 1.65 -14.12 -28.35
N PRO A 90 1.50 -13.65 -29.60
CA PRO A 90 2.27 -14.17 -30.72
C PRO A 90 3.76 -14.07 -30.40
N ARG A 91 4.56 -15.07 -30.85
CA ARG A 91 6.00 -15.15 -30.57
C ARG A 91 6.63 -13.79 -30.84
N LEU A 92 7.18 -13.16 -29.80
CA LEU A 92 8.04 -11.99 -29.95
C LEU A 92 9.31 -12.46 -30.66
N THR A 93 9.31 -12.40 -31.99
CA THR A 93 10.44 -12.83 -32.84
C THR A 93 11.63 -11.90 -32.73
N ASN A 94 11.42 -10.67 -32.25
CA ASN A 94 12.46 -9.67 -32.11
C ASN A 94 12.37 -9.00 -30.73
N SER A 95 13.52 -8.78 -30.11
CA SER A 95 13.61 -7.94 -28.92
C SER A 95 13.05 -6.54 -29.24
N PRO A 96 12.27 -5.91 -28.35
CA PRO A 96 11.81 -4.53 -28.53
C PRO A 96 12.97 -3.55 -28.79
N VAL A 97 14.18 -3.90 -28.30
CA VAL A 97 15.41 -3.14 -28.47
C VAL A 97 15.92 -3.17 -29.92
N CYS A 98 15.54 -4.16 -30.74
CA CYS A 98 15.93 -4.22 -32.15
C CYS A 98 15.35 -3.07 -32.97
N LYS A 99 14.25 -2.46 -32.53
CA LYS A 99 13.64 -1.28 -33.18
C LYS A 99 14.15 0.04 -32.63
N LEU A 100 14.98 0.01 -31.59
CA LEU A 100 15.52 1.21 -30.96
C LEU A 100 16.62 1.80 -31.84
N LYS A 101 16.34 2.96 -32.44
CA LYS A 101 17.33 3.73 -33.18
C LYS A 101 18.29 4.37 -32.20
N LYS A 102 19.52 3.85 -32.15
CA LYS A 102 20.57 4.31 -31.23
C LYS A 102 20.90 5.80 -31.40
N GLU A 103 20.81 6.30 -32.62
CA GLU A 103 21.12 7.71 -32.92
C GLU A 103 20.04 8.66 -32.37
N ASP A 104 18.76 8.30 -32.50
CA ASP A 104 17.65 9.08 -31.90
C ASP A 104 17.78 9.12 -30.37
N LEU A 105 18.17 7.99 -29.77
CA LEU A 105 18.41 7.92 -28.32
C LEU A 105 19.57 8.84 -27.89
N LYS A 106 20.69 8.82 -28.60
CA LYS A 106 21.84 9.70 -28.30
C LYS A 106 21.44 11.18 -28.42
N THR A 107 20.76 11.55 -29.50
CA THR A 107 20.28 12.93 -29.69
C THR A 107 19.35 13.37 -28.57
N TRP A 108 18.44 12.50 -28.14
CA TRP A 108 17.54 12.77 -27.01
C TRP A 108 18.31 12.95 -25.69
N ILE A 109 19.30 12.10 -25.41
CA ILE A 109 20.14 12.20 -24.21
C ILE A 109 20.88 13.54 -24.21
N THR A 110 21.53 13.91 -25.32
CA THR A 110 22.28 15.18 -25.42
C THR A 110 21.37 16.40 -25.26
N ALA A 111 20.18 16.38 -25.88
CA ALA A 111 19.20 17.45 -25.73
C ALA A 111 18.71 17.61 -24.29
N LYS A 112 18.52 16.50 -23.56
CA LYS A 112 18.10 16.53 -22.16
C LYS A 112 19.23 16.84 -21.19
N GLN A 113 20.48 16.46 -21.48
CA GLN A 113 21.65 16.89 -20.70
C GLN A 113 21.80 18.41 -20.70
N LEU A 114 21.62 19.07 -21.85
CA LEU A 114 21.64 20.53 -21.95
C LEU A 114 20.51 21.18 -21.12
N SER A 115 19.30 20.60 -21.15
CA SER A 115 18.15 21.05 -20.34
C SER A 115 18.42 20.92 -18.83
N PHE A 116 19.01 19.81 -18.39
CA PHE A 116 19.35 19.59 -16.98
C PHE A 116 20.47 20.53 -16.50
N MET A 117 21.46 20.82 -17.36
CA MET A 117 22.54 21.76 -17.03
C MET A 117 22.04 23.20 -16.95
N SER A 118 21.05 23.60 -17.75
CA SER A 118 20.42 24.93 -17.65
C SER A 118 19.53 25.10 -16.41
N GLU A 119 18.90 24.03 -15.91
CA GLU A 119 18.04 24.08 -14.72
C GLU A 119 18.83 24.12 -13.40
N LEU A 120 20.10 23.68 -13.39
CA LEU A 120 21.00 23.75 -12.24
C LEU A 120 21.84 25.03 -12.17
N GLY A 121 21.69 25.92 -13.16
CA GLY A 121 22.41 27.19 -13.25
C GLY A 121 21.48 28.40 -13.12
N ASN A 122 20.91 28.59 -11.92
CA ASN A 122 20.44 29.87 -11.38
C ASN A 122 20.41 29.80 -9.85
#